data_AF-A0A369KTM8-F1
#
_entry.id   AF-A0A369KTM8-F1
#
_cell.length_a   1.000
_cell.length_b   1.000
_cell.length_c   1.000
_cell.angle_alpha   90.00
_cell.angle_beta   90.00
_cell.angle_gamma   90.00
#
_symmetry.space_group_name_H-M   'P 1'
#
loop_
_entity.id
_entity.type
_entity.pdbx_description
1 polymer ?
#
loop_
_entity_poly.entity_id
_entity_poly.type
_entity_poly.pdbx_seq_one_letter_code
_entity_poly.pdbx_strand_id
1 'polypeptide(L)'
;MDELTNLIIQFNEILKKQIAVYLDFLPILNEEEQAIEEYNITSLEKVVILKDQHSRIAQNIEEKRISILKKICYMIAFDARGQKLSLKLFRIAFSTYLKNIQPLINLETYTKLQEQENNFKEIANEFENTFITIYPRIFRNEIILKKLLKSVTMSINLFQSEADVGMNYDSFGKAQSLTNKTQTISSMRIKA
;
A
#
# COMPACT_ATOMS: atom_id res chain seq x y z
N MET A 1 35.85 -7.26 -4.65
CA MET A 1 34.98 -6.94 -5.82
C MET A 1 33.98 -8.05 -6.08
N ASP A 2 34.37 -9.32 -6.00
CA ASP A 2 33.43 -10.46 -6.14
C ASP A 2 32.28 -10.44 -5.13
N GLU A 3 32.55 -10.05 -3.87
CA GLU A 3 31.52 -9.89 -2.84
C GLU A 3 30.47 -8.82 -3.23
N LEU A 4 30.90 -7.68 -3.77
CA LEU A 4 30.00 -6.62 -4.22
C LEU A 4 29.12 -7.12 -5.37
N THR A 5 29.72 -7.80 -6.35
CA THR A 5 28.98 -8.42 -7.46
C THR A 5 27.94 -9.41 -6.95
N ASN A 6 28.30 -10.28 -5.99
CA ASN A 6 27.39 -11.24 -5.38
C ASN A 6 26.22 -10.57 -4.64
N LEU A 7 26.48 -9.47 -3.92
CA LEU A 7 25.42 -8.71 -3.26
C LEU A 7 24.46 -8.06 -4.26
N ILE A 8 24.96 -7.55 -5.39
CA ILE A 8 24.11 -6.97 -6.45
C ILE A 8 23.25 -8.06 -7.11
N ILE A 9 23.82 -9.24 -7.37
CA ILE A 9 23.06 -10.39 -7.87
C ILE A 9 21.93 -10.75 -6.90
N GLN A 10 22.23 -10.87 -5.59
CA GLN A 10 21.22 -11.14 -4.57
C GLN A 10 20.15 -10.04 -4.51
N PHE A 11 20.54 -8.78 -4.65
CA PHE A 11 19.62 -7.65 -4.69
C PHE A 11 18.67 -7.73 -5.89
N ASN A 12 19.19 -8.04 -7.08
CA ASN A 12 18.40 -8.23 -8.30
C ASN A 12 17.43 -9.40 -8.16
N GLU A 13 17.86 -10.52 -7.59
CA GLU A 13 16.98 -11.68 -7.32
C GLU A 13 15.88 -11.36 -6.30
N ILE A 14 16.17 -10.55 -5.29
CA ILE A 14 15.15 -10.07 -4.36
C ILE A 14 14.13 -9.18 -5.07
N LEU A 15 14.57 -8.28 -5.96
CA LEU A 15 13.66 -7.44 -6.73
C LEU A 15 12.74 -8.25 -7.63
N LYS A 16 13.25 -9.27 -8.33
CA LYS A 16 12.42 -10.20 -9.12
C LYS A 16 11.36 -10.89 -8.26
N LYS A 17 11.72 -11.33 -7.06
CA LYS A 17 10.76 -11.91 -6.11
C LYS A 17 9.71 -10.91 -5.65
N GLN A 18 10.07 -9.64 -5.45
CA GLN A 18 9.08 -8.60 -5.16
C GLN A 18 8.11 -8.39 -6.32
N ILE A 19 8.62 -8.34 -7.56
CA ILE A 19 7.79 -8.22 -8.76
C ILE A 19 6.79 -9.38 -8.83
N ALA A 20 7.25 -10.62 -8.63
CA ALA A 20 6.37 -11.79 -8.63
C ALA A 20 5.26 -11.66 -7.58
N VAL A 21 5.59 -11.30 -6.35
CA VAL A 21 4.58 -11.09 -5.28
C VAL A 21 3.58 -10.00 -5.66
N TYR A 22 4.02 -8.93 -6.30
CA TYR A 22 3.13 -7.88 -6.79
C TYR A 22 2.22 -8.37 -7.92
N LEU A 23 2.73 -9.16 -8.85
CA LEU A 23 1.89 -9.79 -9.87
C LEU A 23 0.83 -10.72 -9.24
N ASP A 24 1.17 -11.42 -8.16
CA ASP A 24 0.22 -12.25 -7.40
C ASP A 24 -0.88 -11.42 -6.70
N PHE A 25 -0.65 -10.12 -6.44
CA PHE A 25 -1.71 -9.23 -5.96
C PHE A 25 -2.77 -8.91 -7.03
N LEU A 26 -2.46 -8.99 -8.33
CA LEU A 26 -3.42 -8.65 -9.39
C LEU A 26 -4.71 -9.48 -9.36
N PRO A 27 -4.69 -10.83 -9.30
CA PRO A 27 -5.92 -11.62 -9.18
C PRO A 27 -6.68 -11.29 -7.88
N ILE A 28 -5.98 -11.08 -6.76
CA ILE A 28 -6.60 -10.72 -5.48
C ILE A 28 -7.33 -9.37 -5.59
N LEU A 29 -6.75 -8.40 -6.30
CA LEU A 29 -7.38 -7.11 -6.55
C LEU A 29 -8.57 -7.22 -7.51
N ASN A 30 -8.51 -8.10 -8.52
CA ASN A 30 -9.67 -8.37 -9.37
C ASN A 30 -10.84 -8.93 -8.54
N GLU A 31 -10.56 -9.90 -7.66
CA GLU A 31 -11.55 -10.47 -6.76
C GLU A 31 -12.09 -9.43 -5.76
N GLU A 32 -11.23 -8.57 -5.21
CA GLU A 32 -11.64 -7.48 -4.33
C GLU A 32 -12.61 -6.52 -5.04
N GLU A 33 -12.26 -6.12 -6.26
CA GLU A 33 -13.07 -5.18 -7.06
C GLU A 33 -14.43 -5.78 -7.39
N GLN A 34 -14.48 -7.05 -7.81
CA GLN A 34 -15.73 -7.75 -8.06
C GLN A 34 -16.57 -7.89 -6.78
N ALA A 35 -15.94 -8.25 -5.66
CA ALA A 35 -16.66 -8.40 -4.39
C ALA A 35 -17.21 -7.07 -3.87
N ILE A 36 -16.52 -5.94 -4.11
CA ILE A 36 -17.01 -4.60 -3.83
C ILE A 36 -18.23 -4.27 -4.70
N GLU A 37 -18.17 -4.57 -6.00
CA GLU A 37 -19.26 -4.29 -6.95
C GLU A 37 -20.53 -5.10 -6.64
N GLU A 38 -20.36 -6.36 -6.25
CA GLU A 38 -21.46 -7.28 -5.91
C GLU A 38 -21.94 -7.16 -4.45
N TYR A 39 -21.30 -6.30 -3.64
CA TYR A 39 -21.54 -6.21 -2.19
C TYR A 39 -21.40 -7.57 -1.46
N ASN A 40 -20.48 -8.42 -1.93
CA ASN A 40 -20.31 -9.77 -1.44
C ASN A 40 -19.35 -9.83 -0.23
N ILE A 41 -19.92 -9.80 0.96
CA ILE A 41 -19.16 -9.77 2.24
C ILE A 41 -18.28 -11.02 2.39
N THR A 42 -18.78 -12.21 2.08
CA THR A 42 -18.02 -13.46 2.23
C THR A 42 -16.79 -13.49 1.31
N SER A 43 -16.91 -12.97 0.09
CA SER A 43 -15.76 -12.83 -0.82
C SER A 43 -14.77 -11.79 -0.30
N LEU A 44 -15.24 -10.66 0.24
CA LEU A 44 -14.36 -9.65 0.84
C LEU A 44 -13.57 -10.19 2.03
N GLU A 45 -14.18 -11.01 2.89
CA GLU A 45 -13.48 -11.65 4.02
C GLU A 45 -12.33 -12.55 3.54
N LYS A 46 -12.57 -13.36 2.50
CA LYS A 46 -11.52 -14.19 1.89
C LYS A 46 -10.38 -13.35 1.31
N VAL A 47 -10.72 -12.29 0.59
CA VAL A 47 -9.75 -11.36 0.00
C VAL A 47 -8.89 -10.71 1.08
N VAL A 48 -9.47 -10.29 2.22
CA VAL A 48 -8.71 -9.70 3.33
C VAL A 48 -7.67 -10.69 3.88
N ILE A 49 -8.04 -11.96 4.06
CA ILE A 49 -7.12 -13.00 4.54
C ILE A 49 -5.97 -13.19 3.54
N LEU A 50 -6.27 -13.27 2.24
CA LEU A 50 -5.26 -13.41 1.19
C LEU A 50 -4.32 -12.21 1.14
N LYS A 51 -4.84 -10.98 1.26
CA LYS A 51 -4.05 -9.74 1.29
C LYS A 51 -3.14 -9.68 2.52
N ASP A 52 -3.58 -10.11 3.70
CA ASP A 52 -2.73 -10.16 4.89
C ASP A 52 -1.56 -11.15 4.70
N GLN A 53 -1.82 -12.34 4.17
CA GLN A 53 -0.78 -13.33 3.87
C GLN A 53 0.26 -12.77 2.89
N HIS A 54 -0.17 -12.20 1.77
CA HIS A 54 0.74 -11.62 0.76
C HIS A 54 1.48 -10.39 1.29
N SER A 55 0.84 -9.56 2.13
CA SER A 55 1.48 -8.40 2.74
C SER A 55 2.63 -8.80 3.66
N ARG A 56 2.47 -9.88 4.44
CA ARG A 56 3.55 -10.41 5.30
C ARG A 56 4.73 -10.92 4.48
N ILE A 57 4.46 -11.61 3.37
CA ILE A 57 5.50 -12.07 2.43
C ILE A 57 6.22 -10.85 1.84
N ALA A 58 5.48 -9.87 1.33
CA ALA A 58 6.04 -8.64 0.76
C ALA A 58 6.92 -7.89 1.77
N GLN A 59 6.48 -7.76 3.02
CA GLN A 59 7.24 -7.12 4.09
C GLN A 59 8.56 -7.86 4.38
N ASN A 60 8.54 -9.19 4.48
CA ASN A 60 9.75 -9.99 4.70
C ASN A 60 10.77 -9.80 3.56
N ILE A 61 10.30 -9.77 2.32
CA ILE A 61 11.16 -9.54 1.17
C ILE A 61 11.73 -8.11 1.18
N GLU A 62 10.92 -7.12 1.55
CA GLU A 62 11.35 -5.72 1.68
C GLU A 62 12.44 -5.54 2.76
N GLU A 63 12.28 -6.18 3.91
CA GLU A 63 13.28 -6.16 4.98
C GLU A 63 14.62 -6.75 4.50
N LYS A 64 14.57 -7.88 3.78
CA LYS A 64 15.76 -8.48 3.14
C LYS A 64 16.37 -7.55 2.11
N ARG A 65 15.56 -6.91 1.27
CA ARG A 65 16.02 -5.93 0.27
C ARG A 65 16.76 -4.78 0.92
N ILE A 66 16.19 -4.16 1.96
CA ILE A 66 16.80 -3.05 2.69
C ILE A 66 18.11 -3.51 3.34
N SER A 67 18.16 -4.72 3.90
CA SER A 67 19.37 -5.28 4.50
C SER A 67 20.51 -5.42 3.49
N ILE A 68 20.24 -5.99 2.31
CA ILE A 68 21.25 -6.11 1.24
C ILE A 68 21.66 -4.73 0.72
N LEU A 69 20.69 -3.84 0.51
CA LEU A 69 20.97 -2.49 0.02
C LEU A 69 21.89 -1.71 0.97
N LYS A 70 21.69 -1.82 2.29
CA LYS A 70 22.60 -1.23 3.29
C LYS A 70 24.03 -1.77 3.18
N LYS A 71 24.20 -3.09 2.95
CA LYS A 71 25.52 -3.70 2.76
C LYS A 71 26.20 -3.17 1.51
N ILE A 72 25.47 -3.08 0.40
CA ILE A 72 25.98 -2.51 -0.86
C ILE A 72 26.40 -1.05 -0.63
N CYS A 73 25.54 -0.22 -0.03
CA CYS A 73 25.84 1.17 0.28
C CYS A 73 27.12 1.32 1.10
N TYR A 74 27.32 0.48 2.11
CA TYR A 74 28.56 0.46 2.89
C TYR A 74 29.78 0.14 2.02
N MET A 75 29.69 -0.87 1.14
CA MET A 75 30.81 -1.27 0.26
C MET A 75 31.18 -0.21 -0.77
N ILE A 76 30.21 0.56 -1.27
CA ILE A 76 30.46 1.65 -2.22
C ILE A 76 30.76 2.99 -1.52
N ALA A 77 30.97 2.97 -0.20
CA ALA A 77 31.20 4.15 0.64
C ALA A 77 30.09 5.23 0.52
N PHE A 78 28.85 4.80 0.29
CA PHE A 78 27.69 5.68 0.24
C PHE A 78 27.07 5.84 1.64
N ASP A 79 27.13 7.07 2.18
CA ASP A 79 26.49 7.37 3.47
C ASP A 79 24.98 7.53 3.31
N ALA A 80 24.25 6.49 3.70
CA ALA A 80 22.78 6.47 3.66
C ALA A 80 22.11 7.13 4.88
N ARG A 81 22.88 7.66 5.86
CA ARG A 81 22.31 8.19 7.11
C ARG A 81 21.39 9.37 6.84
N GLY A 82 20.18 9.30 7.41
CA GLY A 82 19.15 10.34 7.27
C GLY A 82 18.38 10.32 5.95
N GLN A 83 18.70 9.42 5.01
CA GLN A 83 17.99 9.30 3.73
C GLN A 83 17.11 8.04 3.68
N LYS A 84 15.91 8.16 3.09
CA LYS A 84 15.12 6.98 2.73
C LYS A 84 15.77 6.33 1.49
N LEU A 85 16.41 5.19 1.71
CA LEU A 85 16.98 4.36 0.65
C LEU A 85 15.90 3.96 -0.36
N SER A 86 15.92 4.57 -1.53
CA SER A 86 14.99 4.29 -2.63
C SER A 86 15.73 3.69 -3.82
N LEU A 87 15.01 2.94 -4.68
CA LEU A 87 15.56 2.37 -5.91
C LEU A 87 16.16 3.44 -6.83
N LYS A 88 15.49 4.59 -6.94
CA LYS A 88 15.96 5.73 -7.73
C LYS A 88 17.27 6.29 -7.19
N LEU A 89 17.37 6.48 -5.87
CA LEU A 89 18.60 6.94 -5.23
C LEU A 89 19.74 5.96 -5.46
N PHE A 90 19.47 4.65 -5.26
CA PHE A 90 20.45 3.60 -5.50
C PHE A 90 20.92 3.56 -6.96
N ARG A 91 20.00 3.67 -7.93
CA ARG A 91 20.32 3.72 -9.36
C ARG A 91 21.32 4.83 -9.70
N ILE A 92 21.11 6.02 -9.15
CA ILE A 92 22.01 7.17 -9.36
C ILE A 92 23.35 6.93 -8.67
N ALA A 93 23.33 6.53 -7.40
CA ALA A 93 24.55 6.32 -6.61
C ALA A 93 25.44 5.23 -7.21
N PHE A 94 24.85 4.10 -7.62
CA PHE A 94 25.58 2.98 -8.20
C PHE A 94 26.16 3.32 -9.58
N SER A 95 25.42 4.04 -10.42
CA SER A 95 25.93 4.48 -11.73
C SER A 95 27.12 5.45 -11.59
N THR A 96 27.03 6.39 -10.64
CA THR A 96 28.14 7.30 -10.32
C THR A 96 29.35 6.56 -9.78
N TYR A 97 29.12 5.59 -8.88
CA TYR A 97 30.18 4.73 -8.36
C TYR A 97 30.92 3.99 -9.49
N LEU A 98 30.20 3.35 -10.43
CA LEU A 98 30.83 2.63 -11.54
C LEU A 98 31.69 3.53 -12.42
N LYS A 99 31.22 4.73 -12.75
CA LYS A 99 32.01 5.72 -13.52
C LYS A 99 33.30 6.10 -12.81
N ASN A 100 33.25 6.26 -11.49
CA ASN A 100 34.40 6.70 -10.69
C ASN A 100 35.44 5.59 -10.51
N ILE A 101 35.03 4.32 -10.45
CA ILE A 101 35.96 3.19 -10.29
C ILE A 101 36.50 2.65 -11.62
N GLN A 102 35.91 3.03 -12.76
CA GLN A 102 36.35 2.59 -14.09
C GLN A 102 37.88 2.68 -14.32
N PRO A 103 38.57 3.79 -13.98
CA PRO A 103 40.02 3.87 -14.16
C PRO A 103 40.82 3.07 -13.10
N LEU A 104 40.18 2.57 -12.05
CA LEU A 104 40.82 1.96 -10.88
C LEU A 104 40.80 0.43 -10.87
N ILE A 105 40.01 -0.19 -11.76
CA ILE A 105 39.80 -1.64 -11.78
C ILE A 105 40.12 -2.22 -13.16
N ASN A 106 40.38 -3.53 -13.22
CA ASN A 106 40.61 -4.20 -14.49
C ASN A 106 39.33 -4.24 -15.35
N LEU A 107 39.52 -4.34 -16.67
CA LEU A 107 38.42 -4.31 -17.63
C LEU A 107 37.40 -5.42 -17.36
N GLU A 108 37.86 -6.64 -17.03
CA GLU A 108 36.98 -7.79 -16.78
C GLU A 108 36.02 -7.55 -15.60
N THR A 109 36.52 -7.04 -14.47
CA THR A 109 35.71 -6.73 -13.29
C THR A 109 34.75 -5.60 -13.56
N TYR A 110 35.19 -4.58 -14.32
CA TYR A 110 34.33 -3.48 -14.73
C TYR A 110 33.18 -3.96 -15.59
N THR A 111 33.44 -4.80 -16.60
CA THR A 111 32.40 -5.35 -17.48
C THR A 111 31.38 -6.18 -16.70
N LYS A 112 31.82 -7.03 -15.77
CA LYS A 112 30.93 -7.81 -14.89
C LYS A 112 29.99 -6.91 -14.07
N LEU A 113 30.52 -5.84 -13.48
CA LEU A 113 29.71 -4.90 -12.72
C LEU A 113 28.75 -4.08 -13.59
N GLN A 114 29.19 -3.71 -14.80
CA GLN A 114 28.37 -2.99 -15.77
C GLN A 114 27.19 -3.86 -16.25
N GLU A 115 27.42 -5.16 -16.47
CA GLU A 115 26.36 -6.12 -16.77
C GLU A 115 25.31 -6.17 -15.63
N GLN A 116 25.77 -6.21 -14.38
CA GLN A 116 24.86 -6.18 -13.23
C GLN A 116 24.11 -4.85 -13.08
N GLU A 117 24.72 -3.72 -13.43
CA GLU A 117 24.05 -2.41 -13.48
C GLU A 117 22.93 -2.40 -14.53
N ASN A 118 23.18 -2.97 -15.71
CA ASN A 118 22.19 -3.05 -16.78
C ASN A 118 21.02 -3.96 -16.39
N ASN A 119 21.32 -5.14 -15.85
CA ASN A 119 20.31 -6.06 -15.34
C ASN A 119 19.46 -5.41 -14.23
N PHE A 120 20.11 -4.70 -13.29
CA PHE A 120 19.42 -3.91 -12.28
C PHE A 120 18.48 -2.86 -12.90
N LYS A 121 18.91 -2.11 -13.92
CA LYS A 121 18.08 -1.09 -14.58
C LYS A 121 16.84 -1.71 -15.22
N GLU A 122 16.97 -2.86 -15.87
CA GLU A 122 15.85 -3.58 -16.48
C GLU A 122 14.83 -4.02 -15.43
N ILE A 123 15.30 -4.71 -14.39
CA ILE A 123 14.44 -5.18 -13.29
C ILE A 123 13.79 -3.99 -12.54
N ALA A 124 14.53 -2.91 -12.31
CA ALA A 124 14.00 -1.73 -11.65
C ALA A 124 12.89 -1.06 -12.47
N ASN A 125 13.02 -0.99 -13.79
CA ASN A 125 11.97 -0.46 -14.66
C ASN A 125 10.73 -1.37 -14.63
N GLU A 126 10.91 -2.70 -14.65
CA GLU A 126 9.80 -3.66 -14.53
C GLU A 126 9.08 -3.53 -13.18
N PHE A 127 9.82 -3.37 -12.09
CA PHE A 127 9.27 -3.10 -10.77
C PHE A 127 8.44 -1.81 -10.75
N GLU A 128 8.97 -0.72 -11.31
CA GLU A 128 8.26 0.56 -11.40
C GLU A 128 6.96 0.44 -12.21
N ASN A 129 7.01 -0.24 -13.37
CA ASN A 129 5.84 -0.48 -14.21
C ASN A 129 4.77 -1.29 -13.45
N THR A 130 5.18 -2.37 -12.77
CA THR A 130 4.28 -3.22 -11.98
C THR A 130 3.65 -2.43 -10.84
N PHE A 131 4.43 -1.60 -10.15
CA PHE A 131 3.95 -0.74 -9.08
C PHE A 131 2.91 0.29 -9.55
N ILE A 132 3.13 0.91 -10.72
CA ILE A 132 2.21 1.88 -11.32
C ILE A 132 0.85 1.23 -11.64
N THR A 133 0.81 -0.06 -11.95
CA THR A 133 -0.46 -0.78 -12.19
C THR A 133 -1.20 -1.11 -10.88
N ILE A 134 -0.48 -1.53 -9.84
CA ILE A 134 -1.09 -2.11 -8.63
C ILE A 134 -1.48 -1.04 -7.61
N TYR A 135 -0.59 -0.08 -7.36
CA TYR A 135 -0.78 0.91 -6.30
C TYR A 135 -2.06 1.74 -6.47
N PRO A 136 -2.40 2.25 -7.66
CA PRO A 136 -3.64 3.01 -7.86
C PRO A 136 -4.89 2.18 -7.59
N ARG A 137 -4.87 0.88 -7.88
CA ARG A 137 -6.00 -0.03 -7.64
C ARG A 137 -6.23 -0.26 -6.16
N ILE A 138 -5.15 -0.55 -5.41
CA ILE A 138 -5.21 -0.65 -3.94
C ILE A 138 -5.80 0.63 -3.34
N PHE A 139 -5.28 1.79 -3.76
CA PHE A 139 -5.74 3.09 -3.25
C PHE A 139 -7.20 3.38 -3.61
N ARG A 140 -7.63 3.04 -4.84
CA ARG A 140 -9.03 3.16 -5.27
C ARG A 140 -9.95 2.32 -4.39
N ASN A 141 -9.61 1.05 -4.18
CA ASN A 141 -10.41 0.12 -3.39
C ASN A 141 -10.50 0.58 -1.92
N GLU A 142 -9.39 1.07 -1.35
CA GLU A 142 -9.37 1.67 -0.02
C GLU A 142 -10.36 2.84 0.10
N ILE A 143 -10.36 3.77 -0.88
CA ILE A 143 -11.28 4.91 -0.89
C ILE A 143 -12.74 4.45 -0.93
N ILE A 144 -13.06 3.46 -1.78
CA ILE A 144 -14.42 2.95 -1.91
C ILE A 144 -14.89 2.35 -0.57
N LEU A 145 -14.07 1.48 0.04
CA LEU A 145 -14.38 0.86 1.32
C LEU A 145 -14.55 1.89 2.44
N LYS A 146 -13.72 2.94 2.50
CA LYS A 146 -13.88 4.04 3.46
C LYS A 146 -15.19 4.80 3.28
N LYS A 147 -15.62 5.03 2.03
CA LYS A 147 -16.90 5.69 1.72
C LYS A 147 -18.08 4.82 2.16
N LEU A 148 -18.03 3.52 1.88
CA LEU A 148 -19.05 2.56 2.31
C LEU A 148 -19.16 2.53 3.84
N LEU A 149 -18.04 2.44 4.54
CA LEU A 149 -18.01 2.52 6.01
C LEU A 149 -18.67 3.80 6.53
N LYS A 150 -18.31 4.96 5.97
CA LYS A 150 -18.92 6.25 6.36
C LYS A 150 -20.44 6.24 6.19
N SER A 151 -20.93 5.69 5.08
CA SER A 151 -22.37 5.60 4.79
C SER A 151 -23.10 4.71 5.80
N VAL A 152 -22.53 3.54 6.11
CA VAL A 152 -23.07 2.61 7.11
C VAL A 152 -23.09 3.24 8.49
N THR A 153 -21.99 3.88 8.93
CA THR A 153 -21.92 4.59 10.21
C THR A 153 -22.97 5.69 10.31
N MET A 154 -23.15 6.49 9.26
CA MET A 154 -24.20 7.53 9.23
C MET A 154 -25.60 6.93 9.36
N SER A 155 -25.85 5.80 8.68
CA SER A 155 -27.14 5.10 8.75
C SER A 155 -27.40 4.57 10.15
N ILE A 156 -26.42 3.92 10.78
CA ILE A 156 -26.51 3.44 12.16
C ILE A 156 -26.77 4.58 13.13
N ASN A 157 -26.05 5.69 13.01
CA ASN A 157 -26.24 6.86 13.89
C ASN A 157 -27.65 7.46 13.75
N LEU A 158 -28.20 7.49 12.53
CA LEU A 158 -29.58 7.93 12.30
C LEU A 158 -30.56 7.00 13.02
N PHE A 159 -30.45 5.69 12.84
CA PHE A 159 -31.31 4.72 13.54
C PHE A 159 -31.16 4.78 15.06
N GLN A 160 -29.95 4.99 15.58
CA GLN A 160 -29.73 5.18 17.01
C GLN A 160 -30.39 6.47 17.52
N SER A 161 -30.25 7.58 16.78
CA SER A 161 -30.91 8.84 17.13
C SER A 161 -32.44 8.74 17.07
N GLU A 162 -32.99 8.00 16.10
CA GLU A 162 -34.43 7.73 16.01
C GLU A 162 -34.90 6.78 17.11
N ALA A 163 -34.10 5.79 17.50
CA ALA A 163 -34.40 4.91 18.63
C ALA A 163 -34.35 5.67 19.96
N ASP A 164 -33.40 6.58 20.13
CA ASP A 164 -33.27 7.45 21.31
C ASP A 164 -34.39 8.50 21.39
N VAL A 165 -34.91 8.95 20.24
CA VAL A 165 -36.10 9.82 20.15
C VAL A 165 -37.41 9.02 20.24
N GLY A 166 -37.40 7.72 19.89
CA GLY A 166 -38.58 6.90 19.62
C GLY A 166 -38.94 5.86 20.68
N MET A 167 -38.17 5.68 21.74
CA MET A 167 -38.52 4.72 22.82
C MET A 167 -39.25 5.40 23.97
N ASN A 168 -40.54 5.68 23.75
CA ASN A 168 -41.59 5.63 24.77
C ASN A 168 -42.91 5.20 24.10
N TYR A 169 -43.05 3.89 23.91
CA TYR A 169 -44.34 3.28 23.57
C TYR A 169 -45.09 2.97 24.86
N ASP A 170 -46.38 3.33 24.93
CA ASP A 170 -47.22 2.86 26.04
C ASP A 170 -47.45 1.34 25.91
N SER A 171 -47.96 0.71 26.97
CA SER A 171 -48.24 -0.73 27.02
C SER A 171 -49.34 -1.21 26.03
N PHE A 172 -49.83 -0.34 25.16
CA PHE A 172 -50.75 -0.65 24.06
C PHE A 172 -50.15 -0.39 22.66
N GLY A 173 -48.85 -0.07 22.56
CA GLY A 173 -48.13 0.05 21.30
C GLY A 173 -48.42 1.34 20.51
N LYS A 174 -48.94 2.39 21.16
CA LYS A 174 -49.07 3.70 20.52
C LYS A 174 -47.84 4.56 20.84
N ALA A 175 -47.23 5.12 19.79
CA ALA A 175 -46.12 6.06 19.92
C ALA A 175 -46.64 7.40 20.49
N GLN A 176 -46.10 7.83 21.63
CA GLN A 176 -46.32 9.20 22.13
C GLN A 176 -45.07 10.04 21.87
N SER A 177 -45.21 11.04 21.00
CA SER A 177 -44.20 12.11 20.86
C SER A 177 -44.19 12.95 22.13
N LEU A 178 -43.06 13.02 22.83
CA LEU A 178 -42.80 13.98 23.91
C LEU A 178 -42.55 15.40 23.36
N THR A 179 -43.43 15.87 22.48
CA THR A 179 -43.52 17.29 22.14
C THR A 179 -44.68 17.90 22.89
N ASN A 180 -44.35 18.48 24.05
CA ASN A 180 -44.99 19.62 24.73
C ASN A 180 -45.52 19.36 26.14
N LYS A 181 -44.65 19.59 27.14
CA LYS A 181 -45.04 20.37 28.33
C LYS A 181 -43.86 21.21 28.84
N THR A 182 -43.61 22.34 28.17
CA THR A 182 -43.45 23.69 28.77
C THR A 182 -43.02 24.68 27.69
N GLN A 183 -43.84 25.72 27.48
CA GLN A 183 -43.56 26.88 26.64
C GLN A 183 -42.32 27.64 27.16
N THR A 184 -41.38 28.00 26.28
CA THR A 184 -40.87 29.40 26.11
C THR A 184 -39.89 29.51 24.92
N ILE A 185 -40.37 30.16 23.85
CA ILE A 185 -39.69 31.01 22.85
C ILE A 185 -38.44 30.44 22.12
N SER A 186 -38.62 30.07 20.85
CA SER A 186 -37.65 30.35 19.78
C SER A 186 -38.37 30.29 18.43
N SER A 187 -38.61 31.46 17.85
CA SER A 187 -39.27 31.62 16.55
C SER A 187 -38.26 31.44 15.41
N MET A 188 -38.32 30.32 14.69
CA MET A 188 -37.67 30.20 13.38
C MET A 188 -38.72 30.43 12.29
N ARG A 189 -38.57 31.55 11.56
CA ARG A 189 -39.42 31.92 10.43
C ARG A 189 -38.87 31.26 9.16
N ILE A 190 -39.59 30.30 8.60
CA ILE A 190 -39.32 29.76 7.26
C ILE A 190 -39.98 30.72 6.25
N LYS A 191 -39.19 31.28 5.33
CA LYS A 191 -39.72 31.97 4.15
C LYS A 191 -40.00 30.93 3.06
N ALA A 192 -41.21 30.98 2.51
CA ALA A 192 -41.55 30.38 1.23
C ALA A 192 -40.87 31.15 0.09
#